data_AF-A0A225DPF8-F1
#
_entry.id   AF-A0A225DPF8-F1
#
_cell.length_a   1.000
_cell.length_b   1.000
_cell.length_c   1.000
_cell.angle_alpha   90.00
_cell.angle_beta   90.00
_cell.angle_gamma   90.00
#
_symmetry.space_group_name_H-M   'P 1'
#
loop_
_entity.id
_entity.type
_entity.pdbx_description
1 polymer ?
#
loop_
_entity_poly.entity_id
_entity_poly.type
_entity_poly.pdbx_seq_one_letter_code
_entity_poly.pdbx_strand_id
1 'polypeptide(L)' 'MGAIVPEFEDESLRELLESPYRIVYRVYTDRVDVVAVVHGARQMPQGL' A
#
# COMPACT_ATOMS: atom_id res chain seq x y z
N MET A 1 -6.11 -1.95 10.19
CA MET A 1 -7.01 -1.07 9.43
C MET A 1 -6.14 -0.27 8.48
N GLY A 2 -6.44 -0.25 7.19
CA GLY A 2 -5.73 0.53 6.17
C GLY A 2 -6.73 0.97 5.11
N ALA A 3 -6.51 2.15 4.55
CA ALA A 3 -7.37 2.71 3.51
C ALA A 3 -7.19 1.92 2.22
N ILE A 4 -8.23 1.85 1.38
CA ILE A 4 -8.08 1.40 0.00
C ILE A 4 -7.12 2.35 -0.68
N VAL A 5 -6.17 1.82 -1.47
CA VAL A 5 -5.21 2.66 -2.19
C VAL A 5 -5.91 3.29 -3.40
N PRO A 6 -6.22 4.59 -3.39
CA PRO A 6 -7.06 5.19 -4.44
C PRO A 6 -6.38 5.20 -5.82
N GLU A 7 -5.06 5.06 -5.87
CA GLU A 7 -4.31 5.01 -7.13
C GLU A 7 -4.38 3.65 -7.85
N PHE A 8 -4.93 2.60 -7.22
CA PHE A 8 -5.06 1.27 -7.81
C PHE A 8 -6.52 0.83 -7.85
N GLU A 9 -6.95 0.20 -8.96
CA GLU A 9 -8.28 -0.41 -9.10
C GLU A 9 -8.43 -1.74 -8.35
N ASP A 10 -7.49 -2.06 -7.45
CA ASP A 10 -7.44 -3.31 -6.68
C ASP A 10 -7.87 -3.08 -5.23
N GLU A 11 -9.11 -3.44 -4.91
CA GLU A 11 -9.70 -3.31 -3.58
C GLU A 11 -9.02 -4.17 -2.50
N SER A 12 -8.17 -5.14 -2.90
CA SER A 12 -7.39 -5.95 -1.96
C SER A 12 -6.17 -5.22 -1.41
N LEU A 13 -5.71 -4.17 -2.11
CA LEU A 13 -4.59 -3.35 -1.68
C LEU A 13 -5.03 -2.35 -0.63
N ARG A 14 -4.26 -2.31 0.45
CA ARG A 14 -4.41 -1.34 1.52
C ARG A 14 -3.16 -0.51 1.66
N GLU A 15 -3.33 0.73 2.06
CA GLU A 15 -2.22 1.57 2.50
C GLU A 15 -2.26 1.86 4.00
N LEU A 16 -1.06 2.02 4.55
CA LEU A 16 -0.80 2.60 5.86
C LEU A 16 0.17 3.78 5.68
N LEU A 17 -0.20 4.92 6.26
CA LEU A 17 0.64 6.11 6.31
C LEU A 17 1.47 6.08 7.59
N GLU A 18 2.77 5.82 7.44
CA GLU A 18 3.76 5.86 8.52
C GLU A 18 4.81 6.91 8.16
N SER A 19 4.51 8.16 8.48
CA SER A 19 5.31 9.31 8.04
C SER A 19 6.81 9.11 8.29
N PRO A 20 7.69 9.34 7.29
CA PRO A 20 7.40 9.94 5.99
C PRO A 20 7.11 8.92 4.87
N TYR A 21 6.65 7.71 5.18
CA TYR A 21 6.44 6.61 4.23
C TYR A 21 4.96 6.22 4.06
N ARG A 22 4.67 5.66 2.89
CA ARG A 22 3.44 4.95 2.53
C ARG A 22 3.79 3.47 2.41
N ILE A 23 3.10 2.61 3.15
CA ILE A 23 3.26 1.16 3.09
C ILE A 23 2.04 0.60 2.39
N VAL A 24 2.24 -0.09 1.27
CA VAL A 24 1.19 -0.77 0.52
C VAL A 24 1.27 -2.26 0.81
N TYR A 25 0.15 -2.85 1.22
CA TYR A 25 0.08 -4.24 1.64
C TYR A 25 -1.23 -4.91 1.24
N ARG A 26 -1.19 -6.24 1.09
CA ARG A 26 -2.38 -7.11 0.98
C ARG A 26 -2.49 -7.98 2.22
N VAL A 27 -3.71 -8.19 2.68
CA VAL A 27 -4.00 -9.07 3.83
C VAL A 27 -4.67 -10.33 3.34
N TYR A 28 -4.07 -11.47 3.67
CA TYR A 28 -4.64 -12.80 3.49
C TYR A 28 -4.99 -13.38 4.86
N THR A 29 -5.65 -14.54 4.89
CA THR A 29 -6.06 -15.19 6.13
C THR A 29 -4.87 -15.62 7.00
N ASP A 30 -3.74 -15.98 6.38
CA ASP A 30 -2.55 -16.55 7.03
C ASP A 30 -1.31 -15.64 6.97
N ARG A 31 -1.33 -14.58 6.16
CA ARG A 31 -0.17 -13.72 5.93
C ARG A 31 -0.54 -12.29 5.52
N VAL A 32 0.47 -11.43 5.57
CA VAL A 32 0.42 -10.08 5.02
C VAL A 32 1.57 -9.93 4.03
N ASP A 33 1.24 -9.59 2.80
CA ASP A 33 2.22 -9.33 1.75
C ASP A 33 2.46 -7.82 1.70
N VAL A 34 3.69 -7.37 1.99
CA VAL A 34 4.09 -5.98 1.79
C VAL A 34 4.53 -5.83 0.34
N VAL A 35 3.73 -5.12 -0.46
CA VAL A 35 3.93 -4.97 -1.90
C VAL A 35 4.95 -3.86 -2.18
N ALA A 36 4.88 -2.76 -1.42
CA ALA A 36 5.82 -1.65 -1.55
C ALA A 36 5.96 -0.83 -0.27
N VAL A 37 7.13 -0.21 -0.13
CA VAL A 37 7.40 0.86 0.83
C VAL A 37 7.90 2.07 0.04
N VAL A 38 7.13 3.14 0.03
CA VAL A 38 7.38 4.32 -0.80
C VAL A 38 7.48 5.54 0.10
N HIS A 39 8.49 6.39 -0.11
CA HIS A 39 8.57 7.66 0.59
C HIS A 39 7.39 8.55 0.15
N GLY A 40 6.63 9.12 1.08
CA GLY A 40 5.41 9.88 0.82
C GLY A 40 5.61 11.16 0.00
N ALA A 41 6.83 11.70 -0.01
CA ALA A 41 7.21 12.80 -0.93
C ALA A 41 7.54 12.34 -2.37
N ARG A 42 7.54 11.03 -2.65
CA ARG A 42 7.77 10.47 -3.99
C ARG A 42 6.46 9.95 -4.57
N GLN A 43 6.37 9.98 -5.90
CA GLN A 43 5.23 9.39 -6.62
C GLN A 43 5.23 7.86 -6.44
N MET A 44 4.03 7.27 -6.37
CA MET A 44 3.88 5.82 -6.42
C MET A 44 4.45 5.28 -7.75
N PRO A 45 5.19 4.16 -7.71
CA PRO A 45 5.62 3.49 -8.94
C PRO A 45 4.41 2.95 -9.71
N GLN A 46 4.50 2.99 -11.04
CA GLN A 46 3.46 2.44 -11.90
C GLN A 46 3.57 0.91 -11.93
N GLY A 47 2.43 0.19 -11.84
CA GLY A 47 2.36 -1.26 -12.04
C GLY A 47 2.64 -2.14 -10.82
N LEU A 48 2.22 -1.71 -9.62
CA LEU A 48 2.21 -2.55 -8.41
C LEU A 48 1.16 -3.68 -8.48
#